data_AF-A0A4Q7PR77-F1
#
_entry.id   AF-A0A4Q7PR77-F1
#
_cell.length_a   1.000
_cell.length_b   1.000
_cell.length_c   1.000
_cell.angle_alpha   90.00
_cell.angle_beta   90.00
_cell.angle_gamma   90.00
#
_symmetry.space_group_name_H-M   'P 1'
#
loop_
_entity.id
_entity.type
_entity.pdbx_description
1 polymer ?
#
loop_
_entity_poly.entity_id
_entity_poly.type
_entity_poly.pdbx_seq_one_letter_code
_entity_poly.pdbx_strand_id
1 'polypeptide(L)'
;MKQEFKSDQELVFHIETSSMEEFEQAARLVKELGGTHMMVGDLPRSHWMWDMDRTDPYSNWSMGHAQFFKVICPPELEPYLPQEHIRRCHELVAERCRILDKIGLKGAFYSNEPFWLPEAAYRDHPNWRGARCDHPRRSRKPYYSPNIDDPEVLSMYRYAMKQLCRETGIDFFIVMSNDSGGGISWSAGTYAGPNGPMSVRKRPMSDRICGYMDALTEGAKEGGVNPVIHLNANIDFKDREAAIDAVWPLLKEGQVVNDRDCHGNRPISCFANPFQCKPPVTGIPQMIAFCRYMQKAADSGSRYLVLDIPKTDMNEAECYLKLLKEKGQAEDMAEGLALLKECAAELAGTEAASRLLDAWYHIDESFTHLRHTGLDLMMYGCQHQRWINRPFVLYPEELTEEEYGYYRPYQFQALTPERANDLLDMQGIEGVRGFTAVFMLTQTMMQAENSLDQAVQLLGQAVEAAAETAKEPLKMLIRRLKVQKCFFRNIVNAAQFQELADRTDFTAEPQLSLRWPTRNDRRVEEFQNISRSEIENVLELADLLEGYETELLTMVTEEEKEDIFYYGPHIVEQLRKKADTMWNHMLDANRVYETHNI
;
A
#
# COMPACT_ATOMS: atom_id res chain seq x y z
N MET A 1 21.70 0.85 30.96
CA MET A 1 20.86 -0.19 31.63
C MET A 1 19.92 -0.57 30.53
N LYS A 2 20.13 -1.74 29.91
CA LYS A 2 19.58 -2.06 28.59
C LYS A 2 18.07 -1.79 28.58
N GLN A 3 17.63 -0.96 27.63
CA GLN A 3 16.23 -0.56 27.51
C GLN A 3 15.46 -1.78 27.01
N GLU A 4 14.55 -2.30 27.84
CA GLU A 4 13.58 -3.33 27.43
C GLU A 4 12.25 -2.63 27.18
N PHE A 5 11.36 -3.27 26.40
CA PHE A 5 9.96 -2.85 26.39
C PHE A 5 9.44 -2.88 27.83
N LYS A 6 8.75 -1.82 28.25
CA LYS A 6 8.27 -1.70 29.63
C LYS A 6 7.21 -2.77 29.87
N SER A 7 7.17 -3.30 31.09
CA SER A 7 6.27 -4.41 31.47
C SER A 7 4.76 -4.11 31.33
N ASP A 8 4.40 -2.83 31.18
CA ASP A 8 3.05 -2.33 30.98
C ASP A 8 2.71 -2.04 29.51
N GLN A 9 3.65 -2.27 28.57
CA GLN A 9 3.41 -2.11 27.13
C GLN A 9 2.72 -3.33 26.53
N GLU A 10 1.73 -3.07 25.69
CA GLU A 10 1.00 -4.06 24.90
C GLU A 10 1.52 -4.01 23.47
N LEU A 11 2.17 -5.10 23.03
CA LEU A 11 2.70 -5.23 21.67
C LEU A 11 1.65 -5.89 20.76
N VAL A 12 1.30 -5.19 19.69
CA VAL A 12 0.31 -5.60 18.67
C VAL A 12 1.06 -5.88 17.37
N PHE A 13 1.10 -7.12 16.93
CA PHE A 13 1.84 -7.49 15.72
C PHE A 13 0.94 -7.64 14.51
N HIS A 14 1.43 -7.23 13.34
CA HIS A 14 0.91 -7.60 12.04
C HIS A 14 1.98 -8.42 11.32
N ILE A 15 1.61 -9.63 10.87
CA ILE A 15 2.48 -10.49 10.06
C ILE A 15 1.61 -11.03 8.93
N GLU A 16 2.02 -10.76 7.70
CA GLU A 16 1.29 -11.22 6.51
C GLU A 16 1.34 -12.75 6.42
N THR A 17 0.18 -13.36 6.19
CA THR A 17 0.02 -14.83 6.14
C THR A 17 -0.91 -15.22 5.01
N SER A 18 -0.54 -16.27 4.26
CA SER A 18 -1.29 -16.76 3.10
C SER A 18 -2.17 -17.97 3.42
N SER A 19 -2.02 -18.58 4.61
CA SER A 19 -2.78 -19.75 5.04
C SER A 19 -3.02 -19.76 6.55
N MET A 20 -3.93 -20.62 7.02
CA MET A 20 -4.16 -20.81 8.45
C MET A 20 -2.96 -21.44 9.17
N GLU A 21 -2.18 -22.26 8.48
CA GLU A 21 -0.96 -22.86 9.03
C GLU A 21 0.12 -21.78 9.23
N GLU A 22 0.35 -20.94 8.21
CA GLU A 22 1.25 -19.78 8.33
C GLU A 22 0.79 -18.84 9.46
N PHE A 23 -0.52 -18.60 9.58
CA PHE A 23 -1.08 -17.79 10.65
C PHE A 23 -0.81 -18.37 12.05
N GLU A 24 -0.96 -19.68 12.24
CA GLU A 24 -0.64 -20.33 13.52
C GLU A 24 0.86 -20.24 13.84
N GLN A 25 1.73 -20.42 12.85
CA GLN A 25 3.18 -20.26 13.02
C GLN A 25 3.55 -18.82 13.41
N ALA A 26 3.01 -17.84 12.69
CA ALA A 26 3.19 -16.43 13.00
C ALA A 26 2.67 -16.08 14.41
N ALA A 27 1.51 -16.61 14.83
CA ALA A 27 0.98 -16.41 16.18
C ALA A 27 1.92 -16.99 17.26
N ARG A 28 2.53 -18.16 17.02
CA ARG A 28 3.52 -18.74 17.94
C ARG A 28 4.76 -17.85 18.05
N LEU A 29 5.24 -17.32 16.93
CA LEU A 29 6.33 -16.35 16.92
C LEU A 29 5.97 -15.08 17.69
N VAL A 30 4.80 -14.49 17.45
CA VAL A 30 4.32 -13.30 18.18
C VAL A 30 4.32 -13.58 19.69
N LYS A 31 3.83 -14.75 20.12
CA LYS A 31 3.85 -15.15 21.52
C LYS A 31 5.28 -15.28 22.07
N GLU A 32 6.17 -15.90 21.29
CA GLU A 32 7.59 -16.01 21.62
C GLU A 32 8.22 -14.64 21.80
N LEU A 33 7.91 -13.66 20.94
CA LEU A 33 8.43 -12.30 21.01
C LEU A 33 7.85 -11.44 22.15
N GLY A 34 6.92 -11.98 22.95
CA GLY A 34 6.25 -11.25 24.03
C GLY A 34 5.04 -10.43 23.56
N GLY A 35 4.53 -10.71 22.37
CA GLY A 35 3.31 -10.13 21.84
C GLY A 35 2.09 -10.34 22.74
N THR A 36 1.19 -9.37 22.69
CA THR A 36 -0.10 -9.42 23.39
C THR A 36 -1.25 -9.62 22.41
N HIS A 37 -1.15 -8.99 21.24
CA HIS A 37 -2.15 -9.05 20.19
C HIS A 37 -1.53 -9.36 18.84
N MET A 38 -2.34 -9.91 17.93
CA MET A 38 -2.02 -10.05 16.52
C MET A 38 -3.19 -9.57 15.65
N MET A 39 -2.89 -8.87 14.57
CA MET A 39 -3.88 -8.41 13.60
C MET A 39 -4.54 -9.60 12.89
N VAL A 40 -5.86 -9.57 12.76
CA VAL A 40 -6.64 -10.64 12.11
C VAL A 40 -7.38 -10.19 10.84
N GLY A 41 -7.24 -8.91 10.48
CA GLY A 41 -8.01 -8.21 9.45
C GLY A 41 -7.53 -8.38 8.00
N ASP A 42 -6.57 -9.25 7.70
CA ASP A 42 -6.17 -9.53 6.31
C ASP A 42 -7.24 -10.36 5.60
N LEU A 43 -8.21 -9.69 4.99
CA LEU A 43 -9.35 -10.33 4.36
C LEU A 43 -9.14 -10.62 2.88
N PRO A 44 -9.79 -11.67 2.33
CA PRO A 44 -9.88 -11.86 0.89
C PRO A 44 -10.47 -10.62 0.21
N ARG A 45 -9.93 -10.27 -0.97
CA ARG A 45 -10.41 -9.11 -1.73
C ARG A 45 -11.83 -9.33 -2.25
N SER A 46 -12.62 -8.26 -2.24
CA SER A 46 -14.05 -8.27 -2.59
C SER A 46 -14.32 -7.50 -3.89
N HIS A 47 -14.51 -8.20 -5.00
CA HIS A 47 -14.66 -7.56 -6.32
C HIS A 47 -16.08 -7.07 -6.62
N TRP A 48 -17.08 -7.49 -5.84
CA TRP A 48 -18.50 -7.29 -6.16
C TRP A 48 -18.91 -5.86 -6.54
N MET A 49 -18.38 -4.82 -5.88
CA MET A 49 -18.71 -3.43 -6.23
C MET A 49 -18.05 -3.00 -7.54
N TRP A 50 -16.84 -3.46 -7.81
CA TRP A 50 -16.12 -3.13 -9.02
C TRP A 50 -16.66 -3.91 -10.22
N ASP A 51 -17.06 -5.17 -10.02
CA ASP A 51 -17.69 -5.97 -11.07
C ASP A 51 -19.02 -5.38 -11.54
N MET A 52 -19.72 -4.64 -10.68
CA MET A 52 -20.93 -3.89 -11.06
C MET A 52 -20.66 -2.73 -12.00
N ASP A 53 -19.47 -2.13 -11.95
CA ASP A 53 -19.06 -0.99 -12.77
C ASP A 53 -17.54 -0.92 -12.85
N ARG A 54 -16.95 -1.73 -13.75
CA ARG A 54 -15.49 -1.81 -13.94
C ARG A 54 -14.89 -0.51 -14.46
N THR A 55 -15.73 0.43 -14.87
CA THR A 55 -15.33 1.71 -15.43
C THR A 55 -14.96 2.72 -14.34
N ASP A 56 -15.48 2.55 -13.11
CA ASP A 56 -15.09 3.34 -11.95
C ASP A 56 -14.01 2.59 -11.14
N PRO A 57 -12.74 3.04 -11.14
CA PRO A 57 -11.68 2.31 -10.46
C PRO A 57 -11.76 2.45 -8.93
N TYR A 58 -12.55 3.38 -8.39
CA TYR A 58 -12.43 3.84 -7.01
C TYR A 58 -12.60 2.75 -5.97
N SER A 59 -13.49 1.78 -6.20
CA SER A 59 -13.74 0.70 -5.26
C SER A 59 -12.53 -0.19 -4.98
N ASN A 60 -11.52 -0.20 -5.87
CA ASN A 60 -10.28 -0.97 -5.69
C ASN A 60 -9.54 -0.59 -4.40
N TRP A 61 -9.58 0.68 -3.97
CA TRP A 61 -9.00 1.16 -2.69
C TRP A 61 -9.55 0.49 -1.44
N SER A 62 -10.63 -0.27 -1.56
CA SER A 62 -11.35 -0.80 -0.41
C SER A 62 -11.64 -2.29 -0.45
N MET A 63 -11.19 -2.97 -1.52
CA MET A 63 -11.54 -4.38 -1.77
C MET A 63 -10.97 -5.32 -0.72
N GLY A 64 -9.76 -5.04 -0.22
CA GLY A 64 -9.07 -5.86 0.77
C GLY A 64 -9.21 -5.38 2.21
N HIS A 65 -10.01 -4.34 2.46
CA HIS A 65 -10.11 -3.73 3.79
C HIS A 65 -11.17 -4.44 4.65
N ALA A 66 -10.94 -4.52 5.95
CA ALA A 66 -11.82 -5.20 6.89
C ALA A 66 -12.87 -4.26 7.50
N GLN A 67 -13.89 -3.89 6.72
CA GLN A 67 -14.96 -3.01 7.21
C GLN A 67 -15.92 -3.75 8.13
N PHE A 68 -16.42 -3.11 9.18
CA PHE A 68 -17.28 -3.73 10.20
C PHE A 68 -18.51 -4.38 9.55
N PHE A 69 -19.20 -3.68 8.66
CA PHE A 69 -20.38 -4.21 7.96
C PHE A 69 -20.06 -5.27 6.89
N LYS A 70 -18.78 -5.43 6.51
CA LYS A 70 -18.32 -6.50 5.62
C LYS A 70 -17.75 -7.72 6.36
N VAL A 71 -17.71 -7.66 7.70
CA VAL A 71 -17.41 -8.82 8.57
C VAL A 71 -18.66 -9.25 9.34
N ILE A 72 -19.42 -8.31 9.88
CA ILE A 72 -20.73 -8.57 10.50
C ILE A 72 -21.77 -7.70 9.79
N CYS A 73 -22.69 -8.33 9.05
CA CYS A 73 -23.80 -7.62 8.42
C CYS A 73 -24.94 -7.39 9.43
N PRO A 74 -25.33 -6.14 9.73
CA PRO A 74 -26.59 -5.86 10.40
C PRO A 74 -27.78 -6.33 9.53
N PRO A 75 -28.88 -6.85 10.12
CA PRO A 75 -30.04 -7.33 9.37
C PRO A 75 -30.60 -6.31 8.35
N GLU A 76 -30.54 -5.03 8.69
CA GLU A 76 -31.00 -3.92 7.85
C GLU A 76 -30.19 -3.77 6.56
N LEU A 77 -28.94 -4.26 6.53
CA LEU A 77 -28.04 -4.19 5.38
C LEU A 77 -27.97 -5.49 4.57
N GLU A 78 -28.62 -6.56 5.01
CA GLU A 78 -28.63 -7.86 4.31
C GLU A 78 -29.01 -7.76 2.82
N PRO A 79 -30.03 -6.97 2.42
CA PRO A 79 -30.44 -6.88 1.01
C PRO A 79 -29.41 -6.20 0.10
N TYR A 80 -28.45 -5.45 0.66
CA TYR A 80 -27.55 -4.58 -0.11
C TYR A 80 -26.11 -5.09 -0.18
N LEU A 81 -25.70 -5.96 0.75
CA LEU A 81 -24.31 -6.39 0.91
C LEU A 81 -24.09 -7.86 0.51
N PRO A 82 -22.88 -8.25 0.07
CA PRO A 82 -22.59 -9.59 -0.44
C PRO A 82 -22.48 -10.62 0.71
N GLN A 83 -23.61 -11.17 1.15
CA GLN A 83 -23.72 -12.02 2.34
C GLN A 83 -22.73 -13.20 2.36
N GLU A 84 -22.54 -13.86 1.22
CA GLU A 84 -21.65 -15.01 1.14
C GLU A 84 -20.17 -14.62 1.31
N HIS A 85 -19.75 -13.45 0.81
CA HIS A 85 -18.40 -12.95 1.05
C HIS A 85 -18.21 -12.55 2.52
N ILE A 86 -19.20 -11.86 3.10
CA ILE A 86 -19.20 -11.46 4.51
C ILE A 86 -19.06 -12.68 5.42
N ARG A 87 -19.84 -13.74 5.16
CA ARG A 87 -19.77 -15.00 5.90
C ARG A 87 -18.36 -15.60 5.87
N ARG A 88 -17.72 -15.66 4.69
CA ARG A 88 -16.36 -16.18 4.54
C ARG A 88 -15.33 -15.33 5.29
N CYS A 89 -15.44 -14.00 5.22
CA CYS A 89 -14.57 -13.09 5.96
C CYS A 89 -14.73 -13.26 7.47
N HIS A 90 -15.96 -13.36 7.96
CA HIS A 90 -16.26 -13.60 9.36
C HIS A 90 -15.69 -14.93 9.86
N GLU A 91 -15.91 -16.02 9.13
CA GLU A 91 -15.39 -17.35 9.47
C GLU A 91 -13.86 -17.36 9.57
N LEU A 92 -13.19 -16.66 8.64
CA LEU A 92 -11.73 -16.51 8.67
C LEU A 92 -11.25 -15.75 9.92
N VAL A 93 -11.88 -14.61 10.23
CA VAL A 93 -11.54 -13.82 11.43
C VAL A 93 -11.78 -14.64 12.71
N ALA A 94 -12.91 -15.34 12.80
CA ALA A 94 -13.26 -16.16 13.95
C ALA A 94 -12.31 -17.36 14.12
N GLU A 95 -11.89 -18.02 13.04
CA GLU A 95 -10.88 -19.09 13.12
C GLU A 95 -9.52 -18.55 13.57
N ARG A 96 -9.06 -17.42 13.01
CA ARG A 96 -7.82 -16.76 13.45
C ARG A 96 -7.86 -16.43 14.94
N CYS A 97 -8.95 -15.84 15.42
CA CYS A 97 -9.11 -15.54 16.84
C CYS A 97 -9.12 -16.80 17.72
N ARG A 98 -9.73 -17.92 17.27
CA ARG A 98 -9.66 -19.21 17.98
C ARG A 98 -8.24 -19.76 18.08
N ILE A 99 -7.40 -19.53 17.08
CA ILE A 99 -5.97 -19.91 17.13
C ILE A 99 -5.23 -19.03 18.14
N LEU A 100 -5.45 -17.72 18.11
CA LEU A 100 -4.83 -16.78 19.05
C LEU A 100 -5.18 -17.11 20.51
N ASP A 101 -6.46 -17.39 20.79
CA ASP A 101 -6.93 -17.76 22.15
C ASP A 101 -6.20 -19.00 22.69
N LYS A 102 -6.06 -20.06 21.88
CA LYS A 102 -5.31 -21.28 22.25
C LYS A 102 -3.83 -21.02 22.59
N ILE A 103 -3.23 -20.01 21.97
CA ILE A 103 -1.83 -19.61 22.17
C ILE A 103 -1.71 -18.59 23.34
N GLY A 104 -2.84 -18.06 23.81
CA GLY A 104 -2.88 -17.01 24.83
C GLY A 104 -2.49 -15.64 24.27
N LEU A 105 -2.92 -15.35 23.04
CA LEU A 105 -2.89 -14.05 22.37
C LEU A 105 -4.31 -13.54 22.15
N LYS A 106 -4.45 -12.24 21.93
CA LYS A 106 -5.71 -11.59 21.59
C LYS A 106 -5.73 -11.10 20.14
N GLY A 107 -6.91 -10.96 19.56
CA GLY A 107 -7.06 -10.39 18.22
C GLY A 107 -7.05 -8.86 18.26
N ALA A 108 -6.39 -8.25 17.27
CA ALA A 108 -6.50 -6.83 16.95
C ALA A 108 -7.09 -6.66 15.55
N PHE A 109 -7.77 -5.54 15.31
CA PHE A 109 -8.52 -5.33 14.07
C PHE A 109 -8.37 -3.92 13.54
N TYR A 110 -8.09 -3.80 12.24
CA TYR A 110 -8.04 -2.53 11.53
C TYR A 110 -9.23 -2.38 10.60
N SER A 111 -9.79 -1.17 10.53
CA SER A 111 -10.92 -0.87 9.67
C SER A 111 -10.87 0.54 9.11
N ASN A 112 -11.56 0.77 7.99
CA ASN A 112 -11.85 2.11 7.49
C ASN A 112 -13.32 2.41 7.73
N GLU A 113 -13.64 3.44 8.50
CA GLU A 113 -15.01 3.74 8.89
C GLU A 113 -15.30 5.25 9.02
N PRO A 114 -16.57 5.69 8.94
CA PRO A 114 -17.71 4.90 8.49
C PRO A 114 -17.63 4.64 6.97
N PHE A 115 -17.62 3.37 6.58
CA PHE A 115 -17.35 2.97 5.20
C PHE A 115 -18.58 3.12 4.31
N TRP A 116 -18.39 3.55 3.04
CA TRP A 116 -19.52 3.76 2.13
C TRP A 116 -20.43 2.53 1.95
N LEU A 117 -21.71 2.79 1.68
CA LEU A 117 -22.70 1.77 1.34
C LEU A 117 -23.14 1.90 -0.14
N PRO A 118 -23.70 0.83 -0.73
CA PRO A 118 -24.33 0.91 -2.05
C PRO A 118 -25.44 1.97 -2.09
N GLU A 119 -25.56 2.66 -3.23
CA GLU A 119 -26.58 3.69 -3.46
C GLU A 119 -28.01 3.19 -3.21
N ALA A 120 -28.29 1.89 -3.41
CA ALA A 120 -29.59 1.29 -3.12
C ALA A 120 -30.02 1.45 -1.65
N ALA A 121 -29.09 1.25 -0.70
CA ALA A 121 -29.36 1.43 0.72
C ALA A 121 -29.80 2.88 1.03
N TYR A 122 -29.18 3.86 0.38
CA TYR A 122 -29.53 5.28 0.56
C TYR A 122 -30.78 5.71 -0.19
N ARG A 123 -31.26 4.95 -1.16
CA ARG A 123 -32.54 5.22 -1.82
C ARG A 123 -33.71 4.76 -0.96
N ASP A 124 -33.56 3.59 -0.34
CA ASP A 124 -34.56 3.03 0.55
C ASP A 124 -34.54 3.73 1.92
N HIS A 125 -33.35 4.16 2.38
CA HIS A 125 -33.15 4.86 3.65
C HIS A 125 -32.39 6.20 3.47
N PRO A 126 -33.05 7.28 2.99
CA PRO A 126 -32.39 8.54 2.66
C PRO A 126 -31.62 9.20 3.82
N ASN A 127 -32.10 9.04 5.06
CA ASN A 127 -31.48 9.63 6.24
C ASN A 127 -30.12 9.01 6.61
N TRP A 128 -29.84 7.80 6.13
CA TRP A 128 -28.56 7.12 6.35
C TRP A 128 -27.43 7.72 5.50
N ARG A 129 -27.70 8.52 4.47
CA ARG A 129 -26.66 9.07 3.60
C ARG A 129 -25.85 10.13 4.34
N GLY A 130 -24.57 9.87 4.60
CA GLY A 130 -23.64 10.75 5.29
C GLY A 130 -22.77 11.58 4.35
N ALA A 131 -21.48 11.70 4.67
CA ALA A 131 -20.53 12.46 3.86
C ALA A 131 -20.17 11.74 2.57
N ARG A 132 -20.06 12.50 1.47
CA ARG A 132 -19.30 12.13 0.28
C ARG A 132 -17.85 11.88 0.68
N CYS A 133 -17.38 10.66 0.49
CA CYS A 133 -16.08 10.18 0.95
C CYS A 133 -15.15 9.73 -0.19
N ASP A 134 -15.60 9.78 -1.45
CA ASP A 134 -14.73 9.50 -2.58
C ASP A 134 -13.67 10.59 -2.81
N HIS A 135 -12.55 10.19 -3.40
CA HIS A 135 -11.60 11.14 -3.95
C HIS A 135 -12.11 11.61 -5.34
N PRO A 136 -12.53 12.87 -5.53
CA PRO A 136 -13.29 13.29 -6.72
C PRO A 136 -12.57 13.14 -8.06
N ARG A 137 -11.24 12.99 -8.06
CA ARG A 137 -10.44 12.74 -9.27
C ARG A 137 -10.16 11.26 -9.55
N ARG A 138 -10.59 10.39 -8.65
CA ARG A 138 -10.30 8.95 -8.60
C ARG A 138 -11.56 8.10 -8.71
N SER A 139 -12.72 8.74 -8.77
CA SER A 139 -14.05 8.15 -8.87
C SER A 139 -14.79 8.76 -10.05
N ARG A 140 -15.68 7.97 -10.68
CA ARG A 140 -16.58 8.46 -11.73
C ARG A 140 -17.92 8.91 -11.18
N LYS A 141 -18.27 8.43 -10.00
CA LYS A 141 -19.49 8.80 -9.27
C LYS A 141 -19.19 9.10 -7.80
N PRO A 142 -20.06 9.86 -7.12
CA PRO A 142 -19.88 10.11 -5.70
C PRO A 142 -20.15 8.84 -4.88
N TYR A 143 -19.36 8.61 -3.84
CA TYR A 143 -19.58 7.58 -2.83
C TYR A 143 -19.87 8.25 -1.49
N TYR A 144 -20.84 7.72 -0.74
CA TYR A 144 -21.26 8.30 0.53
C TYR A 144 -21.06 7.28 1.64
N SER A 145 -20.48 7.74 2.74
CA SER A 145 -20.43 7.05 4.04
C SER A 145 -21.81 7.05 4.72
N PRO A 146 -22.12 6.10 5.61
CA PRO A 146 -23.34 6.16 6.40
C PRO A 146 -23.27 7.28 7.45
N ASN A 147 -24.40 7.92 7.71
CA ASN A 147 -24.53 9.07 8.58
C ASN A 147 -24.46 8.66 10.05
N ILE A 148 -23.28 8.74 10.66
CA ILE A 148 -23.05 8.42 12.09
C ILE A 148 -23.73 9.40 13.06
N ASP A 149 -24.47 10.39 12.58
CA ASP A 149 -25.37 11.20 13.41
C ASP A 149 -26.77 10.58 13.56
N ASP A 150 -27.13 9.61 12.70
CA ASP A 150 -28.42 8.94 12.68
C ASP A 150 -28.45 7.78 13.72
N PRO A 151 -29.47 7.71 14.60
CA PRO A 151 -29.54 6.67 15.63
C PRO A 151 -29.62 5.24 15.09
N GLU A 152 -30.24 5.03 13.93
CA GLU A 152 -30.38 3.70 13.32
C GLU A 152 -29.01 3.23 12.81
N VAL A 153 -28.24 4.12 12.18
CA VAL A 153 -26.86 3.85 11.76
C VAL A 153 -25.96 3.54 12.96
N LEU A 154 -26.04 4.32 14.03
CA LEU A 154 -25.28 4.04 15.27
C LEU A 154 -25.67 2.68 15.87
N SER A 155 -26.95 2.30 15.79
CA SER A 155 -27.42 1.01 16.29
C SER A 155 -26.87 -0.17 15.47
N MET A 156 -26.73 0.00 14.15
CA MET A 156 -26.09 -0.98 13.26
C MET A 156 -24.61 -1.17 13.61
N TYR A 157 -23.87 -0.09 13.87
CA TYR A 157 -22.47 -0.17 14.32
C TYR A 157 -22.34 -0.84 15.70
N ARG A 158 -23.21 -0.49 16.66
CA ARG A 158 -23.28 -1.17 17.97
C ARG A 158 -23.55 -2.66 17.82
N TYR A 159 -24.48 -3.03 16.93
CA TYR A 159 -24.78 -4.43 16.62
C TYR A 159 -23.57 -5.16 16.06
N ALA A 160 -22.92 -4.58 15.03
CA ALA A 160 -21.76 -5.18 14.39
C ALA A 160 -20.62 -5.42 15.39
N MET A 161 -20.29 -4.41 16.20
CA MET A 161 -19.27 -4.52 17.26
C MET A 161 -19.65 -5.56 18.31
N LYS A 162 -20.93 -5.63 18.71
CA LYS A 162 -21.40 -6.63 19.67
C LYS A 162 -21.21 -8.04 19.16
N GLN A 163 -21.65 -8.36 17.93
CA GLN A 163 -21.49 -9.72 17.42
C GLN A 163 -20.00 -10.05 17.24
N LEU A 164 -19.24 -9.13 16.64
CA LEU A 164 -17.81 -9.31 16.39
C LEU A 164 -17.08 -9.63 17.69
N CYS A 165 -17.18 -8.78 18.71
CA CYS A 165 -16.51 -8.99 19.99
C CYS A 165 -17.00 -10.25 20.71
N ARG A 166 -18.30 -10.54 20.68
CA ARG A 166 -18.86 -11.75 21.32
C ARG A 166 -18.32 -13.04 20.72
N GLU A 167 -18.13 -13.07 19.41
CA GLU A 167 -17.78 -14.28 18.67
C GLU A 167 -16.27 -14.48 18.53
N THR A 168 -15.50 -13.40 18.67
CA THR A 168 -14.05 -13.41 18.40
C THR A 168 -13.19 -12.99 19.60
N GLY A 169 -13.75 -12.30 20.58
CA GLY A 169 -13.01 -11.75 21.73
C GLY A 169 -12.06 -10.60 21.40
N ILE A 170 -12.09 -10.05 20.17
CA ILE A 170 -11.26 -8.90 19.77
C ILE A 170 -11.56 -7.70 20.66
N ASP A 171 -10.52 -7.10 21.23
CA ASP A 171 -10.61 -5.95 22.13
C ASP A 171 -9.70 -4.77 21.75
N PHE A 172 -8.94 -4.86 20.65
CA PHE A 172 -8.11 -3.76 20.15
C PHE A 172 -8.49 -3.39 18.71
N PHE A 173 -8.91 -2.15 18.50
CA PHE A 173 -9.41 -1.66 17.21
C PHE A 173 -8.68 -0.40 16.76
N ILE A 174 -8.22 -0.37 15.52
CA ILE A 174 -7.74 0.82 14.82
C ILE A 174 -8.71 1.13 13.69
N VAL A 175 -9.20 2.36 13.65
CA VAL A 175 -10.19 2.83 12.70
C VAL A 175 -9.63 4.05 11.99
N MET A 176 -9.48 3.97 10.69
CA MET A 176 -9.11 5.10 9.84
C MET A 176 -10.36 5.73 9.23
N SER A 177 -10.44 7.06 9.21
CA SER A 177 -11.54 7.81 8.61
C SER A 177 -11.06 8.95 7.72
N ASN A 178 -11.98 9.51 6.93
CA ASN A 178 -11.72 10.53 5.91
C ASN A 178 -10.70 10.13 4.83
N ASP A 179 -10.40 8.83 4.75
CA ASP A 179 -9.53 8.22 3.76
C ASP A 179 -10.05 6.83 3.39
N SER A 180 -9.64 6.36 2.20
CA SER A 180 -9.90 5.00 1.73
C SER A 180 -11.35 4.53 1.88
N GLY A 181 -12.29 5.44 1.61
CA GLY A 181 -13.74 5.21 1.61
C GLY A 181 -14.48 5.48 2.91
N GLY A 182 -13.77 5.81 3.99
CA GLY A 182 -14.36 6.35 5.21
C GLY A 182 -14.62 7.86 5.10
N GLY A 183 -15.69 8.38 5.72
CA GLY A 183 -15.93 9.82 5.75
C GLY A 183 -16.81 10.30 6.90
N ILE A 184 -16.45 11.42 7.51
CA ILE A 184 -17.21 12.02 8.62
C ILE A 184 -17.96 13.26 8.13
N SER A 185 -19.26 13.31 8.37
CA SER A 185 -20.11 14.47 8.04
C SER A 185 -19.52 15.77 8.58
N TRP A 186 -19.33 16.72 7.67
CA TRP A 186 -18.79 18.08 7.90
C TRP A 186 -17.35 18.12 8.43
N SER A 187 -16.61 17.02 8.34
CA SER A 187 -15.15 17.00 8.52
C SER A 187 -14.45 17.81 7.42
N ALA A 188 -13.39 18.54 7.78
CA ALA A 188 -12.58 19.23 6.77
C ALA A 188 -11.72 18.25 5.94
N GLY A 189 -11.55 17.02 6.45
CA GLY A 189 -10.58 16.07 5.97
C GLY A 189 -11.10 15.18 4.86
N THR A 190 -12.40 15.22 4.54
CA THR A 190 -12.91 14.50 3.35
C THR A 190 -12.30 15.09 2.06
N TYR A 191 -12.00 14.25 1.08
CA TYR A 191 -11.41 14.71 -0.19
C TYR A 191 -12.29 15.70 -0.97
N ALA A 192 -13.61 15.64 -0.79
CA ALA A 192 -14.56 16.57 -1.39
C ALA A 192 -14.72 17.89 -0.61
N GLY A 193 -14.02 18.05 0.53
CA GLY A 193 -14.21 19.14 1.48
C GLY A 193 -15.47 18.96 2.36
N PRO A 194 -15.66 19.81 3.40
CA PRO A 194 -16.75 19.66 4.37
C PRO A 194 -18.12 19.49 3.73
N ASN A 195 -18.74 18.32 3.94
CA ASN A 195 -20.03 17.98 3.34
C ASN A 195 -20.80 16.94 4.20
N GLY A 196 -22.10 16.78 3.96
CA GLY A 196 -22.96 15.83 4.68
C GLY A 196 -24.41 16.35 4.78
N PRO A 197 -25.29 15.68 5.54
CA PRO A 197 -26.68 16.12 5.67
C PRO A 197 -26.80 17.50 6.29
N MET A 198 -27.66 18.34 5.73
CA MET A 198 -27.89 19.70 6.22
C MET A 198 -28.51 19.74 7.62
N SER A 199 -29.30 18.72 7.97
CA SER A 199 -29.91 18.58 9.30
C SER A 199 -28.87 18.50 10.43
N VAL A 200 -27.66 17.99 10.15
CA VAL A 200 -26.62 17.76 11.15
C VAL A 200 -25.43 18.72 11.04
N ARG A 201 -25.49 19.70 10.12
CA ARG A 201 -24.42 20.68 9.88
C ARG A 201 -24.03 21.47 11.13
N LYS A 202 -25.01 21.77 11.99
CA LYS A 202 -24.80 22.54 13.23
C LYS A 202 -24.48 21.66 14.44
N ARG A 203 -24.49 20.33 14.29
CA ARG A 203 -24.12 19.42 15.38
C ARG A 203 -22.62 19.52 15.64
N PRO A 204 -22.19 19.77 16.89
CA PRO A 204 -20.78 19.81 17.23
C PRO A 204 -20.02 18.56 16.80
N MET A 205 -18.78 18.71 16.33
CA MET A 205 -17.95 17.57 15.92
C MET A 205 -17.68 16.63 17.10
N SER A 206 -17.51 17.18 18.31
CA SER A 206 -17.41 16.40 19.55
C SER A 206 -18.57 15.42 19.73
N ASP A 207 -19.81 15.90 19.59
CA ASP A 207 -21.00 15.08 19.84
C ASP A 207 -21.17 13.99 18.77
N ARG A 208 -20.66 14.23 17.57
CA ARG A 208 -20.64 13.26 16.48
C ARG A 208 -19.61 12.17 16.75
N ILE A 209 -18.37 12.54 17.03
CA ILE A 209 -17.28 11.59 17.28
C ILE A 209 -17.53 10.81 18.56
N CYS A 210 -17.87 11.46 19.67
CA CYS A 210 -18.20 10.78 20.93
C CYS A 210 -19.39 9.84 20.75
N GLY A 211 -20.45 10.25 20.05
CA GLY A 211 -21.61 9.38 19.80
C GLY A 211 -21.25 8.12 19.00
N TYR A 212 -20.37 8.25 18.01
CA TYR A 212 -19.87 7.12 17.23
C TYR A 212 -18.97 6.20 18.06
N MET A 213 -17.98 6.76 18.76
CA MET A 213 -17.08 6.00 19.64
C MET A 213 -17.86 5.29 20.75
N ASP A 214 -18.91 5.91 21.29
CA ASP A 214 -19.80 5.33 22.29
C ASP A 214 -20.57 4.13 21.75
N ALA A 215 -21.15 4.24 20.54
CA ALA A 215 -21.85 3.12 19.92
C ALA A 215 -20.92 1.91 19.73
N LEU A 216 -19.69 2.13 19.27
CA LEU A 216 -18.70 1.05 19.13
C LEU A 216 -18.31 0.45 20.49
N THR A 217 -18.01 1.32 21.47
CA THR A 217 -17.58 0.92 22.81
C THR A 217 -18.66 0.12 23.55
N GLU A 218 -19.91 0.58 23.46
CA GLU A 218 -21.06 -0.09 24.08
C GLU A 218 -21.37 -1.42 23.40
N GLY A 219 -21.27 -1.49 22.08
CA GLY A 219 -21.40 -2.74 21.32
C GLY A 219 -20.39 -3.78 21.80
N ALA A 220 -19.11 -3.41 21.87
CA ALA A 220 -18.04 -4.27 22.36
C ALA A 220 -18.27 -4.74 23.81
N LYS A 221 -18.70 -3.83 24.71
CA LYS A 221 -19.04 -4.17 26.11
C LYS A 221 -20.20 -5.15 26.22
N GLU A 222 -21.23 -4.99 25.40
CA GLU A 222 -22.31 -5.97 25.30
C GLU A 222 -21.86 -7.31 24.71
N GLY A 223 -20.83 -7.29 23.87
CA GLY A 223 -20.13 -8.47 23.39
C GLY A 223 -19.24 -9.14 24.43
N GLY A 224 -19.06 -8.51 25.61
CA GLY A 224 -18.32 -9.08 26.73
C GLY A 224 -16.85 -8.64 26.83
N VAL A 225 -16.41 -7.64 26.05
CA VAL A 225 -15.03 -7.13 26.09
C VAL A 225 -14.99 -5.65 26.50
N ASN A 226 -13.86 -5.21 27.07
CA ASN A 226 -13.61 -3.78 27.30
C ASN A 226 -12.57 -3.30 26.29
N PRO A 227 -12.98 -2.65 25.19
CA PRO A 227 -12.09 -2.43 24.06
C PRO A 227 -11.18 -1.21 24.24
N VAL A 228 -10.08 -1.22 23.50
CA VAL A 228 -9.38 -0.01 23.07
C VAL A 228 -9.77 0.27 21.63
N ILE A 229 -10.29 1.47 21.36
CA ILE A 229 -10.72 1.89 20.03
C ILE A 229 -9.99 3.17 19.69
N HIS A 230 -9.20 3.13 18.63
CA HIS A 230 -8.46 4.27 18.09
C HIS A 230 -9.07 4.72 16.78
N LEU A 231 -9.68 5.90 16.76
CA LEU A 231 -10.14 6.56 15.54
C LEU A 231 -9.10 7.59 15.10
N ASN A 232 -8.49 7.38 13.93
CA ASN A 232 -7.64 8.37 13.29
C ASN A 232 -8.34 8.93 12.05
N ALA A 233 -8.43 10.25 11.99
CA ALA A 233 -8.99 10.99 10.86
C ALA A 233 -7.94 11.89 10.18
N ASN A 234 -6.72 11.93 10.69
CA ASN A 234 -5.61 12.68 10.13
C ASN A 234 -4.86 11.83 9.10
N ILE A 235 -4.54 12.44 7.97
CA ILE A 235 -3.62 11.88 6.98
C ILE A 235 -2.55 12.91 6.63
N ASP A 236 -1.32 12.48 6.43
CA ASP A 236 -0.13 13.36 6.33
C ASP A 236 -0.18 14.36 5.16
N PHE A 237 -1.01 14.10 4.14
CA PHE A 237 -1.19 14.95 2.97
C PHE A 237 -2.30 16.01 3.11
N LYS A 238 -3.07 15.99 4.21
CA LYS A 238 -4.17 16.93 4.47
C LYS A 238 -3.85 17.78 5.70
N ASP A 239 -4.48 18.95 5.75
CA ASP A 239 -4.50 19.73 6.98
C ASP A 239 -5.08 18.89 8.13
N ARG A 240 -4.55 19.08 9.34
CA ARG A 240 -5.03 18.37 10.52
C ARG A 240 -6.47 18.74 10.84
N GLU A 241 -7.22 17.73 11.29
CA GLU A 241 -8.61 17.88 11.70
C GLU A 241 -8.73 18.53 13.08
N ALA A 242 -8.49 19.84 13.18
CA ALA A 242 -8.48 20.55 14.46
C ALA A 242 -9.76 20.35 15.31
N ALA A 243 -10.93 20.24 14.66
CA ALA A 243 -12.20 20.00 15.35
C ALA A 243 -12.33 18.58 15.91
N ILE A 244 -11.72 17.58 15.25
CA ILE A 244 -11.67 16.18 15.72
C ILE A 244 -10.56 16.01 16.75
N ASP A 245 -9.40 16.65 16.54
CA ASP A 245 -8.29 16.70 17.50
C ASP A 245 -8.76 17.25 18.85
N ALA A 246 -9.67 18.22 18.88
CA ALA A 246 -10.17 18.84 20.10
C ALA A 246 -11.14 17.96 20.92
N VAL A 247 -11.51 16.77 20.44
CA VAL A 247 -12.47 15.88 21.10
C VAL A 247 -11.88 15.15 22.31
N TRP A 248 -10.54 15.03 22.38
CA TRP A 248 -9.85 14.24 23.40
C TRP A 248 -10.36 14.43 24.85
N PRO A 249 -10.69 15.64 25.36
CA PRO A 249 -11.12 15.79 26.76
C PRO A 249 -12.48 15.16 27.08
N LEU A 250 -13.26 14.79 26.05
CA LEU A 250 -14.61 14.22 26.17
C LEU A 250 -14.62 12.70 25.95
N LEU A 251 -13.47 12.12 25.63
CA LEU A 251 -13.34 10.69 25.43
C LEU A 251 -13.51 9.93 26.75
N LYS A 252 -13.98 8.70 26.65
CA LYS A 252 -14.02 7.74 27.77
C LYS A 252 -12.74 6.91 27.79
N GLU A 253 -12.48 6.25 28.91
CA GLU A 253 -11.41 5.25 29.02
C GLU A 253 -11.52 4.20 27.90
N GLY A 254 -10.40 3.90 27.26
CA GLY A 254 -10.31 3.01 26.09
C GLY A 254 -10.59 3.68 24.74
N GLN A 255 -11.08 4.92 24.70
CA GLN A 255 -11.26 5.66 23.45
C GLN A 255 -10.03 6.54 23.18
N VAL A 256 -9.53 6.46 21.94
CA VAL A 256 -8.39 7.26 21.46
C VAL A 256 -8.82 7.91 20.14
N VAL A 257 -8.62 9.22 20.00
CA VAL A 257 -8.90 9.96 18.76
C VAL A 257 -7.68 10.76 18.35
N ASN A 258 -7.25 10.61 17.09
CA ASN A 258 -6.07 11.27 16.54
C ASN A 258 -4.85 11.17 17.49
N ASP A 259 -4.63 9.94 17.94
CA ASP A 259 -3.56 9.51 18.84
C ASP A 259 -3.65 10.07 20.26
N ARG A 260 -4.79 10.65 20.69
CA ARG A 260 -4.97 11.16 22.06
C ARG A 260 -6.07 10.43 22.83
N ASP A 261 -5.77 10.09 24.08
CA ASP A 261 -6.76 9.59 25.04
C ASP A 261 -7.45 10.73 25.82
N CYS A 262 -8.33 10.35 26.76
CA CYS A 262 -9.05 11.28 27.63
C CYS A 262 -8.16 12.11 28.58
N HIS A 263 -6.89 11.72 28.76
CA HIS A 263 -5.89 12.43 29.56
C HIS A 263 -4.95 13.29 28.70
N GLY A 264 -5.11 13.25 27.37
CA GLY A 264 -4.26 13.94 26.41
C GLY A 264 -2.92 13.25 26.14
N ASN A 265 -2.73 12.03 26.66
CA ASN A 265 -1.55 11.22 26.36
C ASN A 265 -1.66 10.61 24.97
N ARG A 266 -0.53 10.13 24.43
CA ARG A 266 -0.50 9.34 23.20
C ARG A 266 -0.25 7.87 23.52
N PRO A 267 -1.30 7.10 23.83
CA PRO A 267 -1.12 5.74 24.29
C PRO A 267 -0.76 4.77 23.17
N ILE A 268 -0.99 5.12 21.90
CA ILE A 268 -0.78 4.24 20.75
C ILE A 268 0.27 4.88 19.85
N SER A 269 1.27 4.09 19.49
CA SER A 269 2.15 4.41 18.38
C SER A 269 2.13 3.29 17.36
N CYS A 270 1.74 3.64 16.14
CA CYS A 270 1.80 2.75 15.01
C CYS A 270 3.16 2.89 14.37
N PHE A 271 3.94 1.85 14.55
CA PHE A 271 5.24 1.74 13.96
C PHE A 271 5.00 0.81 12.76
N ALA A 272 5.26 1.33 11.54
CA ALA A 272 5.05 0.70 10.26
C ALA A 272 3.56 0.67 9.92
N ASN A 273 3.28 0.81 8.63
CA ASN A 273 1.95 1.09 8.13
C ASN A 273 1.41 -0.18 7.45
N PRO A 274 0.89 -1.16 8.21
CA PRO A 274 0.28 -2.36 7.62
C PRO A 274 -0.95 -2.03 6.76
N PHE A 275 -1.35 -0.75 6.72
CA PHE A 275 -2.50 -0.24 6.00
C PHE A 275 -2.11 0.46 4.68
N GLN A 276 -0.83 0.44 4.28
CA GLN A 276 -0.39 0.92 2.97
C GLN A 276 -0.59 -0.14 1.87
N CYS A 277 -0.77 0.33 0.64
CA CYS A 277 -0.75 -0.55 -0.53
C CYS A 277 0.60 -1.26 -0.61
N LYS A 278 0.58 -2.59 -0.76
CA LYS A 278 1.77 -3.43 -0.82
C LYS A 278 2.67 -2.97 -1.97
N PRO A 279 4.00 -2.95 -1.79
CA PRO A 279 4.90 -2.69 -2.89
C PRO A 279 4.69 -3.76 -3.98
N PRO A 280 4.87 -3.41 -5.26
CA PRO A 280 4.69 -4.37 -6.33
C PRO A 280 5.71 -5.49 -6.28
N VAL A 281 6.95 -5.21 -5.83
CA VAL A 281 8.00 -6.20 -5.59
C VAL A 281 8.01 -6.56 -4.09
N THR A 282 7.88 -7.85 -3.79
CA THR A 282 7.77 -8.34 -2.40
C THR A 282 9.12 -8.82 -1.87
N GLY A 283 9.24 -9.05 -0.57
CA GLY A 283 10.36 -9.77 0.04
C GLY A 283 11.72 -9.04 0.07
N ILE A 284 11.78 -7.73 -0.16
CA ILE A 284 13.02 -6.95 -0.05
C ILE A 284 13.18 -6.45 1.41
N PRO A 285 14.20 -6.91 2.16
CA PRO A 285 14.41 -6.51 3.55
C PRO A 285 15.02 -5.10 3.62
N GLN A 286 14.46 -4.25 4.49
CA GLN A 286 14.97 -2.90 4.80
C GLN A 286 15.46 -2.86 6.25
N MET A 287 16.52 -3.60 6.53
CA MET A 287 16.94 -3.90 7.91
C MET A 287 17.54 -2.71 8.64
N ILE A 288 18.16 -1.75 7.95
CA ILE A 288 18.64 -0.52 8.59
C ILE A 288 17.45 0.35 9.02
N ALA A 289 16.45 0.49 8.15
CA ALA A 289 15.21 1.17 8.50
C ALA A 289 14.49 0.44 9.64
N PHE A 290 14.40 -0.90 9.60
CA PHE A 290 13.78 -1.72 10.63
C PHE A 290 14.49 -1.59 12.00
N CYS A 291 15.81 -1.53 12.02
CA CYS A 291 16.58 -1.26 13.24
C CYS A 291 16.26 0.12 13.85
N ARG A 292 16.35 1.20 13.05
CA ARG A 292 15.97 2.56 13.49
C ARG A 292 14.54 2.64 13.98
N TYR A 293 13.69 1.89 13.31
CA TYR A 293 12.28 1.76 13.60
C TYR A 293 12.04 1.13 14.98
N MET A 294 12.73 0.03 15.30
CA MET A 294 12.64 -0.61 16.62
C MET A 294 13.16 0.30 17.74
N GLN A 295 14.21 1.07 17.48
CA GLN A 295 14.73 2.07 18.43
C GLN A 295 13.67 3.15 18.74
N LYS A 296 13.03 3.71 17.71
CA LYS A 296 11.93 4.67 17.89
C LYS A 296 10.75 4.06 18.65
N ALA A 297 10.43 2.79 18.40
CA ALA A 297 9.36 2.10 19.10
C ALA A 297 9.66 1.97 20.60
N ALA A 298 10.89 1.59 20.95
CA ALA A 298 11.36 1.51 22.33
C ALA A 298 11.36 2.87 23.05
N ASP A 299 11.65 3.96 22.34
CA ASP A 299 11.69 5.32 22.89
C ASP A 299 10.33 6.01 22.99
N SER A 300 9.31 5.49 22.33
CA SER A 300 8.00 6.14 22.21
C SER A 300 7.29 6.38 23.55
N GLY A 301 7.56 5.54 24.55
CA GLY A 301 6.84 5.51 25.83
C GLY A 301 5.33 5.22 25.71
N SER A 302 4.85 4.83 24.52
CA SER A 302 3.43 4.52 24.28
C SER A 302 3.05 3.21 24.95
N ARG A 303 1.82 3.13 25.45
CA ARG A 303 1.27 1.90 26.05
C ARG A 303 1.09 0.80 25.01
N TYR A 304 0.64 1.13 23.81
CA TYR A 304 0.41 0.20 22.71
C TYR A 304 1.41 0.48 21.59
N LEU A 305 2.11 -0.56 21.18
CA LEU A 305 3.01 -0.52 20.02
C LEU A 305 2.46 -1.44 18.95
N VAL A 306 2.05 -0.87 17.83
CA VAL A 306 1.63 -1.65 16.67
C VAL A 306 2.84 -1.83 15.78
N LEU A 307 3.23 -3.08 15.53
CA LEU A 307 4.45 -3.46 14.82
C LEU A 307 4.11 -4.30 13.59
N ASP A 308 4.57 -3.88 12.43
CA ASP A 308 4.49 -4.66 11.19
C ASP A 308 5.78 -5.45 10.95
N ILE A 309 5.64 -6.75 10.69
CA ILE A 309 6.77 -7.65 10.41
C ILE A 309 6.78 -7.99 8.92
N PRO A 310 7.76 -7.49 8.16
CA PRO A 310 7.84 -7.81 6.74
C PRO A 310 8.16 -9.30 6.53
N LYS A 311 7.43 -9.94 5.60
CA LYS A 311 7.74 -11.30 5.14
C LYS A 311 8.88 -11.26 4.13
N THR A 312 9.94 -12.03 4.38
CA THR A 312 11.16 -12.09 3.56
C THR A 312 11.68 -13.53 3.51
N ASP A 313 12.55 -13.85 2.54
CA ASP A 313 12.99 -15.23 2.30
C ASP A 313 13.88 -15.81 3.42
N MET A 314 14.49 -14.95 4.25
CA MET A 314 15.36 -15.36 5.37
C MET A 314 14.79 -15.00 6.76
N ASN A 315 13.58 -14.44 6.85
CA ASN A 315 12.97 -13.99 8.10
C ASN A 315 13.88 -13.04 8.92
N GLU A 316 14.50 -12.07 8.24
CA GLU A 316 15.47 -11.13 8.84
C GLU A 316 14.90 -10.38 10.05
N ALA A 317 13.66 -9.89 9.93
CA ALA A 317 12.97 -9.18 11.02
C ALA A 317 12.73 -10.07 12.24
N GLU A 318 12.37 -11.34 12.03
CA GLU A 318 12.21 -12.32 13.11
C GLU A 318 13.53 -12.57 13.84
N CYS A 319 14.60 -12.86 13.11
CA CYS A 319 15.93 -13.09 13.69
C CYS A 319 16.40 -11.87 14.49
N TYR A 320 16.23 -10.67 13.94
CA TYR A 320 16.59 -9.44 14.63
C TYR A 320 15.78 -9.21 15.92
N LEU A 321 14.47 -9.52 15.92
CA LEU A 321 13.62 -9.37 17.09
C LEU A 321 13.94 -10.40 18.19
N LYS A 322 14.29 -11.63 17.82
CA LYS A 322 14.79 -12.65 18.77
C LYS A 322 16.06 -12.17 19.45
N LEU A 323 17.00 -11.63 18.67
CA LEU A 323 18.23 -11.03 19.19
C LEU A 323 17.97 -9.82 20.10
N LEU A 324 17.04 -8.93 19.73
CA LEU A 324 16.64 -7.81 20.60
C LEU A 324 16.04 -8.29 21.92
N LYS A 325 15.23 -9.36 21.89
CA LYS A 325 14.66 -9.94 23.11
C LYS A 325 15.73 -10.54 24.01
N GLU A 326 16.73 -11.22 23.45
CA GLU A 326 17.80 -11.86 24.21
C GLU A 326 18.83 -10.86 24.74
N LYS A 327 19.16 -9.84 23.92
CA LYS A 327 20.28 -8.93 24.18
C LYS A 327 19.87 -7.54 24.63
N GLY A 328 18.59 -7.20 24.61
CA GLY A 328 18.05 -5.87 24.90
C GLY A 328 18.08 -4.93 23.69
N GLN A 329 17.40 -3.79 23.80
CA GLN A 329 17.37 -2.78 22.73
C GLN A 329 18.75 -2.13 22.56
N ALA A 330 19.05 -1.76 21.31
CA ALA A 330 20.23 -0.96 20.98
C ALA A 330 20.02 0.50 21.40
N GLU A 331 20.91 1.06 22.22
CA GLU A 331 20.82 2.43 22.72
C GLU A 331 21.17 3.47 21.63
N ASP A 332 21.96 3.07 20.63
CA ASP A 332 22.34 3.92 19.51
C ASP A 332 22.51 3.16 18.18
N MET A 333 22.80 3.88 17.10
CA MET A 333 22.98 3.28 15.78
C MET A 333 24.19 2.34 15.69
N ALA A 334 25.26 2.58 16.45
CA ALA A 334 26.44 1.72 16.40
C ALA A 334 26.12 0.35 17.02
N GLU A 335 25.43 0.34 18.16
CA GLU A 335 24.90 -0.88 18.77
C GLU A 335 23.87 -1.57 17.87
N GLY A 336 22.99 -0.79 17.22
CA GLY A 336 21.99 -1.31 16.29
C GLY A 336 22.61 -2.03 15.10
N LEU A 337 23.65 -1.45 14.50
CA LEU A 337 24.42 -2.07 13.41
C LEU A 337 25.22 -3.30 13.87
N ALA A 338 25.74 -3.28 15.10
CA ALA A 338 26.41 -4.44 15.67
C ALA A 338 25.43 -5.62 15.83
N LEU A 339 24.22 -5.36 16.31
CA LEU A 339 23.17 -6.39 16.45
C LEU A 339 22.69 -6.90 15.09
N LEU A 340 22.56 -6.02 14.08
CA LEU A 340 22.27 -6.45 12.71
C LEU A 340 23.39 -7.31 12.12
N LYS A 341 24.66 -7.03 12.44
CA LYS A 341 25.78 -7.89 12.02
C LYS A 341 25.68 -9.30 12.61
N GLU A 342 25.27 -9.40 13.87
CA GLU A 342 25.02 -10.68 14.52
C GLU A 342 23.85 -11.42 13.86
N CYS A 343 22.74 -10.72 13.58
CA CYS A 343 21.61 -11.24 12.80
C CYS A 343 22.08 -11.78 11.43
N ALA A 344 22.89 -11.02 10.70
CA ALA A 344 23.47 -11.45 9.44
C ALA A 344 24.35 -12.71 9.59
N ALA A 345 25.06 -12.85 10.72
CA ALA A 345 25.87 -14.03 11.01
C ALA A 345 25.01 -15.28 11.33
N GLU A 346 23.88 -15.11 12.02
CA GLU A 346 22.94 -16.20 12.27
C GLU A 346 22.28 -16.69 11.00
N LEU A 347 21.91 -15.77 10.10
CA LEU A 347 21.20 -16.08 8.86
C LEU A 347 22.11 -16.65 7.79
N ALA A 348 23.26 -16.03 7.54
CA ALA A 348 24.12 -16.36 6.40
C ALA A 348 25.48 -16.96 6.80
N GLY A 349 25.81 -17.01 8.09
CA GLY A 349 27.12 -17.43 8.58
C GLY A 349 28.08 -16.26 8.80
N THR A 350 29.05 -16.47 9.69
CA THR A 350 30.00 -15.43 10.14
C THR A 350 30.87 -14.85 9.02
N GLU A 351 31.21 -15.67 8.01
CA GLU A 351 32.04 -15.24 6.86
C GLU A 351 31.29 -14.30 5.91
N ALA A 352 29.96 -14.47 5.78
CA ALA A 352 29.10 -13.65 4.93
C ALA A 352 28.54 -12.41 5.67
N ALA A 353 28.49 -12.44 7.00
CA ALA A 353 27.79 -11.46 7.84
C ALA A 353 28.08 -9.98 7.51
N SER A 354 29.36 -9.61 7.38
CA SER A 354 29.72 -8.20 7.10
C SER A 354 29.22 -7.76 5.72
N ARG A 355 29.29 -8.63 4.71
CA ARG A 355 28.84 -8.32 3.34
C ARG A 355 27.33 -8.21 3.27
N LEU A 356 26.63 -9.07 4.00
CA LEU A 356 25.17 -9.01 4.08
C LEU A 356 24.69 -7.73 4.78
N LEU A 357 25.35 -7.32 5.87
CA LEU A 357 25.04 -6.04 6.53
C LEU A 357 25.27 -4.85 5.59
N ASP A 358 26.41 -4.81 4.89
CA ASP A 358 26.71 -3.73 3.93
C ASP A 358 25.70 -3.74 2.76
N ALA A 359 25.25 -4.92 2.32
CA ALA A 359 24.20 -5.03 1.32
C ALA A 359 22.86 -4.47 1.83
N TRP A 360 22.44 -4.80 3.06
CA TRP A 360 21.24 -4.22 3.68
C TRP A 360 21.35 -2.69 3.76
N TYR A 361 22.51 -2.15 4.12
CA TYR A 361 22.72 -0.69 4.09
C TYR A 361 22.42 -0.09 2.72
N HIS A 362 22.95 -0.65 1.64
CA HIS A 362 22.72 -0.13 0.30
C HIS A 362 21.29 -0.36 -0.21
N ILE A 363 20.62 -1.45 0.21
CA ILE A 363 19.18 -1.63 -0.04
C ILE A 363 18.39 -0.49 0.61
N ASP A 364 18.60 -0.23 1.90
CA ASP A 364 17.94 0.86 2.62
C ASP A 364 18.26 2.26 2.05
N GLU A 365 19.51 2.48 1.64
CA GLU A 365 19.96 3.71 0.99
C GLU A 365 19.19 3.97 -0.31
N SER A 366 18.96 2.93 -1.12
CA SER A 366 18.20 3.05 -2.37
C SER A 366 16.79 3.61 -2.16
N PHE A 367 16.05 3.10 -1.16
CA PHE A 367 14.72 3.60 -0.82
C PHE A 367 14.76 4.97 -0.14
N THR A 368 15.83 5.27 0.58
CA THR A 368 16.01 6.58 1.25
C THR A 368 16.12 7.72 0.24
N HIS A 369 16.80 7.51 -0.90
CA HIS A 369 16.84 8.49 -2.00
C HIS A 369 15.43 8.87 -2.49
N LEU A 370 14.50 7.91 -2.54
CA LEU A 370 13.13 8.12 -2.98
C LEU A 370 12.27 8.80 -1.91
N ARG A 371 12.33 8.32 -0.66
CA ARG A 371 11.51 8.84 0.46
C ARG A 371 11.78 10.31 0.75
N HIS A 372 13.05 10.74 0.75
CA HIS A 372 13.39 12.14 1.03
C HIS A 372 12.87 13.13 -0.02
N THR A 373 12.55 12.64 -1.22
CA THR A 373 12.07 13.46 -2.33
C THR A 373 10.56 13.32 -2.55
N GLY A 374 9.88 12.44 -1.80
CA GLY A 374 8.46 12.11 -2.00
C GLY A 374 8.19 11.36 -3.30
N LEU A 375 9.23 10.80 -3.93
CA LEU A 375 9.16 10.11 -5.21
C LEU A 375 8.86 8.62 -5.08
N ASP A 376 8.76 8.09 -3.85
CA ASP A 376 8.25 6.75 -3.58
C ASP A 376 6.81 6.56 -4.07
N LEU A 377 6.01 7.62 -4.13
CA LEU A 377 4.68 7.63 -4.75
C LEU A 377 4.71 7.28 -6.25
N MET A 378 5.83 7.49 -6.95
CA MET A 378 5.96 7.14 -8.37
C MET A 378 5.87 5.62 -8.61
N MET A 379 6.13 4.81 -7.58
CA MET A 379 5.93 3.35 -7.66
C MET A 379 4.47 2.98 -7.96
N TYR A 380 3.50 3.82 -7.59
CA TYR A 380 2.10 3.61 -7.96
C TYR A 380 1.87 3.72 -9.46
N GLY A 381 2.73 4.43 -10.21
CA GLY A 381 2.66 4.46 -11.67
C GLY A 381 2.89 3.09 -12.29
N CYS A 382 3.87 2.33 -11.80
CA CYS A 382 4.20 1.00 -12.31
C CYS A 382 3.01 0.04 -12.23
N GLN A 383 2.32 -0.01 -11.08
CA GLN A 383 1.22 -0.93 -10.83
C GLN A 383 -0.15 -0.31 -11.14
N HIS A 384 -0.52 0.78 -10.48
CA HIS A 384 -1.89 1.34 -10.56
C HIS A 384 -2.15 2.03 -11.90
N GLN A 385 -1.12 2.59 -12.55
CA GLN A 385 -1.25 3.14 -13.91
C GLN A 385 -0.78 2.17 -15.00
N ARG A 386 -0.38 0.96 -14.60
CA ARG A 386 0.10 -0.10 -15.47
C ARG A 386 1.30 0.31 -16.32
N TRP A 387 2.14 1.27 -15.89
CA TRP A 387 3.31 1.65 -16.68
C TRP A 387 4.23 0.46 -16.97
N ILE A 388 4.25 -0.56 -16.11
CA ILE A 388 5.12 -1.72 -16.31
C ILE A 388 4.75 -2.53 -17.56
N ASN A 389 3.47 -2.73 -17.83
CA ASN A 389 2.95 -3.53 -18.95
C ASN A 389 2.18 -2.72 -20.00
N ARG A 390 2.00 -1.41 -19.83
CA ARG A 390 1.45 -0.51 -20.85
C ARG A 390 2.54 0.02 -21.80
N PRO A 391 2.36 -0.02 -23.13
CA PRO A 391 3.33 0.50 -24.10
C PRO A 391 3.42 2.03 -24.07
N PHE A 392 4.62 2.55 -24.29
CA PHE A 392 4.88 3.98 -24.43
C PHE A 392 4.93 4.33 -25.91
N VAL A 393 3.86 4.97 -26.40
CA VAL A 393 3.66 5.33 -27.82
C VAL A 393 3.20 6.77 -27.95
N LEU A 394 3.50 7.42 -29.08
CA LEU A 394 3.19 8.84 -29.30
C LEU A 394 1.69 9.09 -29.58
N TYR A 395 0.99 8.08 -30.12
CA TYR A 395 -0.44 8.14 -30.47
C TYR A 395 -1.23 7.04 -29.75
N PRO A 396 -1.32 7.07 -28.41
CA PRO A 396 -1.98 6.01 -27.63
C PRO A 396 -3.48 5.83 -27.93
N GLU A 397 -4.13 6.83 -28.53
CA GLU A 397 -5.51 6.79 -29.01
C GLU A 397 -5.70 5.94 -30.28
N GLU A 398 -4.63 5.66 -31.02
CA GLU A 398 -4.65 4.83 -32.23
C GLU A 398 -4.41 3.35 -31.94
N LEU A 399 -4.10 2.99 -30.69
CA LEU A 399 -3.91 1.60 -30.28
C LEU A 399 -5.19 0.77 -30.48
N THR A 400 -5.02 -0.42 -31.03
CA THR A 400 -6.12 -1.38 -31.20
C THR A 400 -6.56 -1.98 -29.86
N GLU A 401 -7.76 -2.57 -29.82
CA GLU A 401 -8.25 -3.28 -28.64
C GLU A 401 -7.32 -4.42 -28.21
N GLU A 402 -6.66 -5.08 -29.18
CA GLU A 402 -5.65 -6.10 -28.89
C GLU A 402 -4.45 -5.50 -28.14
N GLU A 403 -4.03 -4.29 -28.50
CA GLU A 403 -2.86 -3.62 -27.93
C GLU A 403 -3.12 -2.96 -26.58
N TYR A 404 -4.36 -2.55 -26.29
CA TYR A 404 -4.68 -1.92 -25.00
C TYR A 404 -5.49 -2.79 -24.03
N GLY A 405 -6.22 -3.78 -24.51
CA GLY A 405 -7.26 -4.49 -23.74
C GLY A 405 -6.76 -5.20 -22.49
N TYR A 406 -5.49 -5.60 -22.46
CA TYR A 406 -4.89 -6.32 -21.33
C TYR A 406 -4.45 -5.41 -20.18
N TYR A 407 -4.25 -4.10 -20.39
CA TYR A 407 -3.83 -3.17 -19.33
C TYR A 407 -4.87 -2.10 -19.01
N ARG A 408 -5.62 -1.62 -20.01
CA ARG A 408 -6.52 -0.46 -19.88
C ARG A 408 -7.61 -0.66 -18.82
N PRO A 409 -8.30 -1.81 -18.75
CA PRO A 409 -9.33 -2.04 -17.73
C PRO A 409 -8.80 -2.01 -16.30
N TYR A 410 -7.48 -2.14 -16.15
CA TYR A 410 -6.80 -2.21 -14.87
C TYR A 410 -5.99 -0.94 -14.54
N GLN A 411 -6.24 0.17 -15.25
CA GLN A 411 -5.68 1.46 -14.88
C GLN A 411 -6.56 2.16 -13.85
N PHE A 412 -5.93 2.69 -12.81
CA PHE A 412 -6.57 3.56 -11.83
C PHE A 412 -6.79 4.97 -12.42
N GLN A 413 -7.68 5.10 -13.39
CA GLN A 413 -8.02 6.39 -14.01
C GLN A 413 -9.53 6.55 -14.17
N ALA A 414 -10.08 7.51 -13.44
CA ALA A 414 -11.51 7.77 -13.43
C ALA A 414 -11.93 8.88 -14.41
N LEU A 415 -10.98 9.67 -14.91
CA LEU A 415 -11.28 10.83 -15.76
C LEU A 415 -11.47 10.43 -17.23
N THR A 416 -11.00 11.25 -18.16
CA THR A 416 -11.23 11.03 -19.60
C THR A 416 -10.21 10.06 -20.20
N PRO A 417 -10.49 9.44 -21.36
CA PRO A 417 -9.52 8.63 -22.09
C PRO A 417 -8.20 9.35 -22.37
N GLU A 418 -8.25 10.65 -22.67
CA GLU A 418 -7.05 11.48 -22.91
C GLU A 418 -6.19 11.58 -21.64
N ARG A 419 -6.82 11.73 -20.47
CA ARG A 419 -6.11 11.70 -19.19
C ARG A 419 -5.61 10.31 -18.81
N ALA A 420 -6.29 9.25 -19.26
CA ALA A 420 -5.77 7.88 -19.14
C ALA A 420 -4.59 7.63 -20.07
N ASN A 421 -4.45 8.41 -21.15
CA ASN A 421 -3.35 8.32 -22.09
C ASN A 421 -2.09 9.02 -21.58
N ASP A 422 -2.22 10.04 -20.75
CA ASP A 422 -1.11 10.70 -20.07
C ASP A 422 -0.46 9.74 -19.06
N LEU A 423 0.83 9.43 -19.25
CA LEU A 423 1.57 8.58 -18.32
C LEU A 423 1.75 9.26 -16.97
N LEU A 424 1.97 10.59 -16.90
CA LEU A 424 2.26 11.31 -15.66
C LEU A 424 1.02 11.81 -14.93
N ASP A 425 -0.18 11.56 -15.47
CA ASP A 425 -1.43 11.64 -14.74
C ASP A 425 -1.61 10.41 -13.83
N MET A 426 -1.13 10.52 -12.60
CA MET A 426 -1.23 9.45 -11.62
C MET A 426 -2.49 9.62 -10.80
N GLN A 427 -3.55 8.90 -11.17
CA GLN A 427 -4.82 8.87 -10.42
C GLN A 427 -5.46 10.26 -10.27
N GLY A 428 -5.35 11.10 -11.31
CA GLY A 428 -5.85 12.46 -11.33
C GLY A 428 -4.94 13.49 -10.65
N ILE A 429 -3.73 13.11 -10.25
CA ILE A 429 -2.73 13.95 -9.59
C ILE A 429 -1.45 13.99 -10.43
N GLU A 430 -0.87 15.17 -10.54
CA GLU A 430 0.41 15.41 -11.22
C GLU A 430 1.49 15.62 -10.15
N GLY A 431 2.40 14.65 -9.99
CA GLY A 431 3.51 14.74 -9.04
C GLY A 431 4.80 15.27 -9.67
N VAL A 432 5.12 14.80 -10.89
CA VAL A 432 6.35 15.13 -11.63
C VAL A 432 5.94 15.51 -13.05
N ARG A 433 6.28 16.72 -13.51
CA ARG A 433 6.02 17.16 -14.89
C ARG A 433 7.02 18.23 -15.35
N GLY A 434 7.37 18.19 -16.63
CA GLY A 434 8.30 19.11 -17.27
C GLY A 434 9.78 18.78 -17.01
N PHE A 435 10.65 19.33 -17.86
CA PHE A 435 12.08 19.02 -17.92
C PHE A 435 12.79 18.99 -16.56
N THR A 436 12.67 20.04 -15.75
CA THR A 436 13.40 20.13 -14.46
C THR A 436 12.99 19.04 -13.48
N ALA A 437 11.68 18.75 -13.38
CA ALA A 437 11.18 17.73 -12.47
C ALA A 437 11.62 16.33 -12.92
N VAL A 438 11.54 16.04 -14.22
CA VAL A 438 11.98 14.75 -14.79
C VAL A 438 13.49 14.57 -14.69
N PHE A 439 14.27 15.64 -14.88
CA PHE A 439 15.71 15.61 -14.65
C PHE A 439 16.04 15.24 -13.20
N MET A 440 15.42 15.92 -12.22
CA MET A 440 15.63 15.62 -10.80
C MET A 440 15.21 14.20 -10.44
N LEU A 441 14.05 13.74 -10.93
CA LEU A 441 13.60 12.35 -10.75
C LEU A 441 14.62 11.36 -11.33
N THR A 442 15.14 11.63 -12.53
CA THR A 442 16.15 10.78 -13.16
C THR A 442 17.42 10.72 -12.31
N GLN A 443 17.92 11.87 -11.81
CA GLN A 443 19.10 11.91 -10.95
C GLN A 443 18.90 11.18 -9.62
N THR A 444 17.72 11.26 -9.03
CA THR A 444 17.39 10.53 -7.80
C THR A 444 17.28 9.02 -8.05
N MET A 445 16.61 8.60 -9.13
CA MET A 445 16.50 7.18 -9.51
C MET A 445 17.86 6.59 -9.84
N MET A 446 18.74 7.32 -10.54
CA MET A 446 20.12 6.87 -10.80
C MET A 446 20.90 6.60 -9.51
N GLN A 447 20.74 7.42 -8.46
CA GLN A 447 21.37 7.15 -7.17
C GLN A 447 20.80 5.89 -6.52
N ALA A 448 19.47 5.73 -6.54
CA ALA A 448 18.81 4.53 -6.01
C ALA A 448 19.26 3.25 -6.73
N GLU A 449 19.33 3.27 -8.07
CA GLU A 449 19.81 2.15 -8.88
C GLU A 449 21.28 1.82 -8.58
N ASN A 450 22.15 2.83 -8.42
CA ASN A 450 23.56 2.61 -8.09
C ASN A 450 23.71 1.91 -6.71
N SER A 451 22.93 2.31 -5.70
CA SER A 451 22.93 1.62 -4.41
C SER A 451 22.43 0.17 -4.55
N LEU A 452 21.40 -0.09 -5.37
CA LEU A 452 20.96 -1.46 -5.65
C LEU A 452 22.05 -2.30 -6.34
N ASP A 453 22.80 -1.73 -7.29
CA ASP A 453 23.91 -2.43 -7.94
C ASP A 453 25.03 -2.79 -6.96
N GLN A 454 25.35 -1.89 -6.01
CA GLN A 454 26.29 -2.17 -4.93
C GLN A 454 25.78 -3.30 -4.02
N ALA A 455 24.50 -3.29 -3.65
CA ALA A 455 23.89 -4.35 -2.87
C ALA A 455 23.94 -5.70 -3.60
N VAL A 456 23.60 -5.75 -4.89
CA VAL A 456 23.68 -6.96 -5.72
C VAL A 456 25.10 -7.51 -5.78
N GLN A 457 26.10 -6.66 -5.94
CA GLN A 457 27.51 -7.07 -5.96
C GLN A 457 27.93 -7.69 -4.61
N LEU A 458 27.57 -7.05 -3.50
CA LEU A 458 27.88 -7.52 -2.15
C LEU A 458 27.17 -8.84 -1.82
N LEU A 459 25.90 -8.97 -2.21
CA LEU A 459 25.15 -10.22 -2.07
C LEU A 459 25.76 -11.35 -2.88
N GLY A 460 26.22 -11.08 -4.11
CA GLY A 460 26.92 -12.08 -4.93
C GLY A 460 28.18 -12.62 -4.23
N GLN A 461 28.93 -11.76 -3.55
CA GLN A 461 30.07 -12.18 -2.72
C GLN A 461 29.63 -12.90 -1.44
N ALA A 462 28.52 -12.47 -0.83
CA ALA A 462 27.97 -13.11 0.36
C ALA A 462 27.51 -14.54 0.06
N VAL A 463 26.88 -14.80 -1.08
CA VAL A 463 26.47 -16.15 -1.52
C VAL A 463 27.63 -17.14 -1.55
N GLU A 464 28.81 -16.73 -2.03
CA GLU A 464 29.99 -17.61 -2.09
C GLU A 464 30.51 -17.98 -0.69
N ALA A 465 30.38 -17.07 0.29
CA ALA A 465 30.85 -17.25 1.65
C ALA A 465 29.76 -17.74 2.62
N ALA A 466 28.51 -17.85 2.16
CA ALA A 466 27.37 -18.16 3.02
C ALA A 466 27.25 -19.65 3.33
N ALA A 467 26.61 -19.95 4.45
CA ALA A 467 26.13 -21.30 4.74
C ALA A 467 25.19 -21.79 3.63
N GLU A 468 25.22 -23.10 3.34
CA GLU A 468 24.48 -23.69 2.21
C GLU A 468 22.97 -23.39 2.25
N THR A 469 22.38 -23.36 3.45
CA THR A 469 20.96 -23.04 3.66
C THR A 469 20.59 -21.60 3.31
N ALA A 470 21.54 -20.68 3.27
CA ALA A 470 21.31 -19.25 3.01
C ALA A 470 21.56 -18.86 1.54
N LYS A 471 22.25 -19.70 0.76
CA LYS A 471 22.63 -19.37 -0.61
C LYS A 471 21.44 -19.09 -1.52
N GLU A 472 20.42 -19.93 -1.46
CA GLU A 472 19.25 -19.82 -2.34
C GLU A 472 18.36 -18.62 -1.98
N PRO A 473 18.04 -18.37 -0.69
CA PRO A 473 17.42 -17.11 -0.28
C PRO A 473 18.21 -15.87 -0.70
N LEU A 474 19.54 -15.87 -0.58
CA LEU A 474 20.37 -14.74 -1.01
C LEU A 474 20.34 -14.54 -2.54
N LYS A 475 20.34 -15.63 -3.33
CA LYS A 475 20.15 -15.54 -4.79
C LYS A 475 18.76 -15.01 -5.15
N MET A 476 17.72 -15.39 -4.41
CA MET A 476 16.37 -14.86 -4.58
C MET A 476 16.35 -13.36 -4.29
N LEU A 477 16.99 -12.92 -3.20
CA LEU A 477 17.13 -11.51 -2.90
C LEU A 477 17.84 -10.74 -4.02
N ILE A 478 18.94 -11.27 -4.58
CA ILE A 478 19.60 -10.68 -5.76
C ILE A 478 18.60 -10.51 -6.92
N ARG A 479 17.79 -11.54 -7.20
CA ARG A 479 16.76 -11.47 -8.26
C ARG A 479 15.72 -10.39 -7.97
N ARG A 480 15.21 -10.29 -6.73
CA ARG A 480 14.28 -9.24 -6.29
C ARG A 480 14.85 -7.84 -6.50
N LEU A 481 16.12 -7.61 -6.16
CA LEU A 481 16.76 -6.31 -6.36
C LEU A 481 16.91 -5.94 -7.84
N LYS A 482 17.19 -6.92 -8.72
CA LYS A 482 17.20 -6.70 -10.17
C LYS A 482 15.81 -6.35 -10.71
N VAL A 483 14.77 -7.06 -10.26
CA VAL A 483 13.38 -6.72 -10.58
C VAL A 483 13.05 -5.31 -10.11
N GLN A 484 13.39 -4.94 -8.88
CA GLN A 484 13.16 -3.59 -8.34
C GLN A 484 13.88 -2.49 -9.16
N LYS A 485 15.08 -2.78 -9.66
CA LYS A 485 15.81 -1.89 -10.57
C LYS A 485 15.07 -1.71 -11.91
N CYS A 486 14.46 -2.77 -12.46
CA CYS A 486 13.62 -2.63 -13.66
C CYS A 486 12.41 -1.71 -13.44
N PHE A 487 11.82 -1.74 -12.22
CA PHE A 487 10.74 -0.81 -11.85
C PHE A 487 11.24 0.64 -11.77
N PHE A 488 12.41 0.90 -11.16
CA PHE A 488 13.00 2.24 -11.14
C PHE A 488 13.30 2.76 -12.56
N ARG A 489 13.83 1.90 -13.42
CA ARG A 489 14.09 2.23 -14.81
C ARG A 489 12.81 2.54 -15.59
N ASN A 490 11.75 1.77 -15.37
CA ASN A 490 10.44 2.02 -15.96
C ASN A 490 9.87 3.40 -15.57
N ILE A 491 10.04 3.83 -14.31
CA ILE A 491 9.62 5.17 -13.86
C ILE A 491 10.39 6.27 -14.61
N VAL A 492 11.70 6.13 -14.76
CA VAL A 492 12.53 7.08 -15.51
C VAL A 492 12.08 7.15 -16.97
N ASN A 493 11.91 6.00 -17.61
CA ASN A 493 11.50 5.92 -19.01
C ASN A 493 10.10 6.51 -19.22
N ALA A 494 9.13 6.21 -18.35
CA ALA A 494 7.78 6.76 -18.42
C ALA A 494 7.79 8.29 -18.30
N ALA A 495 8.54 8.82 -17.33
CA ALA A 495 8.64 10.27 -17.11
C ALA A 495 9.34 11.00 -18.26
N GLN A 496 10.44 10.46 -18.76
CA GLN A 496 11.15 11.03 -19.91
C GLN A 496 10.32 10.95 -21.19
N PHE A 497 9.60 9.83 -21.41
CA PHE A 497 8.73 9.67 -22.56
C PHE A 497 7.60 10.70 -22.55
N GLN A 498 6.91 10.85 -21.41
CA GLN A 498 5.81 11.81 -21.30
C GLN A 498 6.29 13.25 -21.38
N GLU A 499 7.46 13.60 -20.84
CA GLU A 499 8.05 14.93 -21.00
C GLU A 499 8.33 15.26 -22.47
N LEU A 500 8.88 14.28 -23.21
CA LEU A 500 9.12 14.40 -24.64
C LEU A 500 7.79 14.57 -25.40
N ALA A 501 6.78 13.78 -25.07
CA ALA A 501 5.44 13.90 -25.65
C ALA A 501 4.82 15.27 -25.36
N ASP A 502 4.87 15.74 -24.11
CA ASP A 502 4.29 17.02 -23.67
C ASP A 502 4.87 18.23 -24.43
N ARG A 503 6.15 18.18 -24.82
CA ARG A 503 6.83 19.25 -25.60
C ARG A 503 6.82 19.03 -27.11
N THR A 504 6.20 17.96 -27.59
CA THR A 504 6.10 17.66 -29.02
C THR A 504 4.91 18.39 -29.64
N ASP A 505 5.17 19.09 -30.74
CA ASP A 505 4.10 19.70 -31.53
C ASP A 505 3.55 18.65 -32.51
N PHE A 506 2.43 18.04 -32.13
CA PHE A 506 1.72 17.06 -32.96
C PHE A 506 1.00 17.67 -34.16
N THR A 507 0.98 19.00 -34.29
CA THR A 507 0.33 19.71 -35.40
C THR A 507 1.30 20.17 -36.47
N ALA A 508 2.61 20.17 -36.19
CA ALA A 508 3.65 20.56 -37.13
C ALA A 508 3.90 19.45 -38.15
N GLU A 509 4.03 19.81 -39.44
CA GLU A 509 4.49 18.87 -40.45
C GLU A 509 5.98 18.53 -40.22
N PRO A 510 6.34 17.24 -40.18
CA PRO A 510 7.71 16.81 -39.96
C PRO A 510 8.58 17.21 -41.16
N GLN A 511 9.75 17.78 -40.90
CA GLN A 511 10.68 18.11 -41.97
C GLN A 511 11.29 16.84 -42.57
N LEU A 512 11.16 16.64 -43.88
CA LEU A 512 11.96 15.67 -44.61
C LEU A 512 13.38 16.20 -44.80
N SER A 513 14.35 15.54 -44.18
CA SER A 513 15.77 15.91 -44.27
C SER A 513 16.53 14.87 -45.07
N LEU A 514 17.17 15.33 -46.15
CA LEU A 514 18.06 14.50 -46.97
C LEU A 514 19.54 14.67 -46.57
N ARG A 515 19.82 15.32 -45.43
CA ARG A 515 21.18 15.68 -45.01
C ARG A 515 21.77 14.62 -44.10
N TRP A 516 23.05 14.31 -44.32
CA TRP A 516 23.87 13.49 -43.43
C TRP A 516 24.95 14.36 -42.76
N PRO A 517 25.22 14.22 -41.44
CA PRO A 517 24.58 13.31 -40.48
C PRO A 517 23.17 13.74 -40.05
N THR A 518 22.35 12.76 -39.68
CA THR A 518 20.92 12.87 -39.35
C THR A 518 20.70 13.29 -37.88
N ARG A 519 21.12 14.51 -37.50
CA ARG A 519 21.15 14.96 -36.08
C ARG A 519 20.60 16.36 -35.81
N ASN A 520 19.82 16.93 -36.73
CA ASN A 520 19.31 18.30 -36.53
C ASN A 520 18.14 18.33 -35.54
N ASP A 521 17.38 17.23 -35.42
CA ASP A 521 16.32 17.07 -34.43
C ASP A 521 16.72 16.08 -33.33
N ARG A 522 17.07 16.62 -32.16
CA ARG A 522 17.45 15.82 -30.99
C ARG A 522 16.30 14.94 -30.46
N ARG A 523 15.04 15.28 -30.75
CA ARG A 523 13.88 14.52 -30.26
C ARG A 523 13.82 13.12 -30.83
N VAL A 524 14.32 12.92 -32.06
CA VAL A 524 14.44 11.59 -32.67
C VAL A 524 15.38 10.70 -31.87
N GLU A 525 16.56 11.23 -31.51
CA GLU A 525 17.55 10.51 -30.72
C GLU A 525 17.01 10.21 -29.31
N GLU A 526 16.36 11.19 -28.67
CA GLU A 526 15.73 11.01 -27.36
C GLU A 526 14.64 9.94 -27.38
N PHE A 527 13.69 10.02 -28.32
CA PHE A 527 12.63 9.02 -28.50
C PHE A 527 13.20 7.62 -28.70
N GLN A 528 14.18 7.47 -29.60
CA GLN A 528 14.81 6.18 -29.87
C GLN A 528 15.52 5.61 -28.63
N ASN A 529 16.24 6.46 -27.89
CA ASN A 529 16.95 6.04 -26.68
C ASN A 529 15.98 5.62 -25.56
N ILE A 530 14.92 6.40 -25.33
CA ILE A 530 13.91 6.09 -24.30
C ILE A 530 13.15 4.82 -24.67
N SER A 531 12.65 4.73 -25.91
CA SER A 531 11.89 3.56 -26.38
C SER A 531 12.76 2.30 -26.37
N ARG A 532 14.02 2.38 -26.81
CA ARG A 532 14.96 1.25 -26.73
C ARG A 532 15.24 0.85 -25.29
N SER A 533 15.49 1.80 -24.41
CA SER A 533 15.74 1.53 -22.99
C SER A 533 14.55 0.85 -22.34
N GLU A 534 13.32 1.24 -22.68
CA GLU A 534 12.13 0.61 -22.09
C GLU A 534 11.90 -0.79 -22.63
N ILE A 535 12.06 -1.00 -23.95
CA ILE A 535 11.91 -2.32 -24.55
C ILE A 535 12.91 -3.31 -23.93
N GLU A 536 14.18 -2.92 -23.81
CA GLU A 536 15.19 -3.77 -23.18
C GLU A 536 14.87 -4.03 -21.70
N ASN A 537 14.42 -3.00 -20.97
CA ASN A 537 14.04 -3.12 -19.57
C ASN A 537 12.88 -4.11 -19.34
N VAL A 538 11.83 -4.07 -20.16
CA VAL A 538 10.66 -4.96 -19.98
C VAL A 538 10.95 -6.39 -20.41
N LEU A 539 11.86 -6.60 -21.37
CA LEU A 539 12.34 -7.93 -21.75
C LEU A 539 13.23 -8.52 -20.65
N GLU A 540 14.14 -7.74 -20.07
CA GLU A 540 14.93 -8.16 -18.91
C GLU A 540 14.00 -8.50 -17.72
N LEU A 541 13.00 -7.66 -17.47
CA LEU A 541 12.02 -7.92 -16.41
C LEU A 541 11.24 -9.22 -16.67
N ALA A 542 10.79 -9.47 -17.90
CA ALA A 542 10.11 -10.71 -18.26
C ALA A 542 10.98 -11.94 -17.97
N ASP A 543 12.25 -11.91 -18.35
CA ASP A 543 13.20 -13.00 -18.13
C ASP A 543 13.52 -13.21 -16.62
N LEU A 544 13.54 -12.13 -15.84
CA LEU A 544 13.73 -12.22 -14.37
C LEU A 544 12.51 -12.81 -13.66
N LEU A 545 11.31 -12.56 -14.17
CA LEU A 545 10.05 -13.01 -13.58
C LEU A 545 9.66 -14.43 -13.99
N GLU A 546 10.03 -14.87 -15.20
CA GLU A 546 9.57 -16.14 -15.76
C GLU A 546 9.86 -17.33 -14.82
N GLY A 547 8.77 -17.95 -14.34
CA GLY A 547 8.78 -19.07 -13.40
C GLY A 547 8.91 -18.72 -11.92
N TYR A 548 8.87 -17.43 -11.56
CA TYR A 548 8.99 -16.90 -10.19
C TYR A 548 8.01 -15.74 -9.94
N GLU A 549 6.96 -15.63 -10.74
CA GLU A 549 6.08 -14.46 -10.78
C GLU A 549 5.42 -14.23 -9.41
N THR A 550 4.89 -15.29 -8.79
CA THR A 550 4.18 -15.25 -7.51
C THR A 550 5.11 -15.00 -6.32
N GLU A 551 6.38 -15.36 -6.47
CA GLU A 551 7.42 -15.18 -5.48
C GLU A 551 7.90 -13.73 -5.48
N LEU A 552 7.97 -13.08 -6.65
CA LEU A 552 8.58 -11.77 -6.85
C LEU A 552 7.58 -10.61 -6.81
N LEU A 553 6.34 -10.82 -7.25
CA LEU A 553 5.34 -9.77 -7.41
C LEU A 553 4.09 -9.97 -6.56
N THR A 554 3.47 -8.85 -6.17
CA THR A 554 2.10 -8.83 -5.64
C THR A 554 1.11 -9.14 -6.78
N MET A 555 0.65 -10.40 -6.84
CA MET A 555 -0.20 -10.89 -7.93
C MET A 555 -1.23 -11.92 -7.48
N VAL A 556 -2.15 -12.25 -8.38
CA VAL A 556 -3.13 -13.34 -8.23
C VAL A 556 -2.85 -14.44 -9.25
N THR A 557 -3.26 -15.67 -8.94
CA THR A 557 -3.10 -16.84 -9.81
C THR A 557 -4.29 -17.09 -10.73
N GLU A 558 -5.45 -16.48 -10.45
CA GLU A 558 -6.67 -16.57 -11.25
C GLU A 558 -6.85 -15.27 -12.03
N GLU A 559 -7.09 -15.35 -13.34
CA GLU A 559 -7.24 -14.18 -14.23
C GLU A 559 -8.43 -13.30 -13.81
N GLU A 560 -9.53 -13.91 -13.37
CA GLU A 560 -10.74 -13.21 -12.94
C GLU A 560 -10.54 -12.40 -11.66
N LYS A 561 -9.45 -12.66 -10.92
CA LYS A 561 -9.07 -11.93 -9.72
C LYS A 561 -8.06 -10.82 -10.00
N GLU A 562 -7.61 -10.65 -11.25
CA GLU A 562 -6.74 -9.53 -11.60
C GLU A 562 -7.49 -8.22 -11.33
N ASP A 563 -6.81 -7.28 -10.68
CA ASP A 563 -7.36 -5.97 -10.40
C ASP A 563 -6.29 -4.89 -10.52
N ILE A 564 -6.62 -3.65 -10.18
CA ILE A 564 -5.71 -2.52 -10.37
C ILE A 564 -4.45 -2.60 -9.48
N PHE A 565 -4.52 -3.33 -8.36
CA PHE A 565 -3.45 -3.45 -7.37
C PHE A 565 -2.76 -4.82 -7.37
N TYR A 566 -3.28 -5.80 -8.11
CA TYR A 566 -2.72 -7.14 -8.25
C TYR A 566 -2.54 -7.47 -9.73
N TYR A 567 -1.34 -7.90 -10.13
CA TYR A 567 -1.14 -8.40 -11.48
C TYR A 567 -1.83 -9.76 -11.68
N GLY A 568 -2.27 -10.04 -12.90
CA GLY A 568 -2.78 -11.35 -13.29
C GLY A 568 -1.66 -12.36 -13.64
N PRO A 569 -2.01 -13.63 -13.87
CA PRO A 569 -1.04 -14.70 -14.15
C PRO A 569 -0.28 -14.52 -15.47
N HIS A 570 -0.74 -13.64 -16.36
CA HIS A 570 -0.16 -13.44 -17.70
C HIS A 570 0.86 -12.29 -17.79
N ILE A 571 1.34 -11.77 -16.65
CA ILE A 571 2.19 -10.56 -16.64
C ILE A 571 3.45 -10.69 -17.52
N VAL A 572 4.11 -11.86 -17.56
CA VAL A 572 5.29 -12.09 -18.40
C VAL A 572 4.96 -11.97 -19.89
N GLU A 573 3.86 -12.56 -20.33
CA GLU A 573 3.38 -12.43 -21.71
C GLU A 573 3.03 -10.96 -22.04
N GLN A 574 2.37 -10.27 -21.11
CA GLN A 574 2.01 -8.86 -21.26
C GLN A 574 3.24 -7.95 -21.37
N LEU A 575 4.33 -8.23 -20.66
CA LEU A 575 5.60 -7.50 -20.77
C LEU A 575 6.25 -7.67 -22.15
N ARG A 576 6.25 -8.90 -22.69
CA ARG A 576 6.75 -9.18 -24.05
C ARG A 576 5.86 -8.50 -25.09
N LYS A 577 4.54 -8.55 -24.92
CA LYS A 577 3.57 -7.85 -25.77
C LYS A 577 3.78 -6.33 -25.77
N LYS A 578 4.05 -5.73 -24.61
CA LYS A 578 4.43 -4.31 -24.50
C LYS A 578 5.62 -3.98 -25.39
N ALA A 579 6.68 -4.78 -25.35
CA ALA A 579 7.87 -4.58 -26.17
C ALA A 579 7.55 -4.66 -27.67
N ASP A 580 6.76 -5.66 -28.08
CA ASP A 580 6.36 -5.86 -29.48
C ASP A 580 5.51 -4.69 -30.00
N THR A 581 4.53 -4.22 -29.22
CA THR A 581 3.74 -3.03 -29.57
C THR A 581 4.65 -1.82 -29.73
N MET A 582 5.57 -1.58 -28.80
CA MET A 582 6.51 -0.44 -28.94
C MET A 582 7.41 -0.55 -30.18
N TRP A 583 7.81 -1.76 -30.59
CA TRP A 583 8.53 -1.95 -31.86
C TRP A 583 7.68 -1.61 -33.07
N ASN A 584 6.43 -2.06 -33.10
CA ASN A 584 5.50 -1.80 -34.20
C ASN A 584 5.24 -0.30 -34.39
N HIS A 585 5.22 0.46 -33.30
CA HIS A 585 4.97 1.90 -33.28
C HIS A 585 6.24 2.77 -33.33
N MET A 586 7.43 2.19 -33.48
CA MET A 586 8.68 2.95 -33.48
C MET A 586 8.77 4.00 -34.60
N LEU A 587 8.09 3.76 -35.73
CA LEU A 587 8.09 4.67 -36.87
C LEU A 587 7.08 5.82 -36.75
N ASP A 588 6.22 5.83 -35.73
CA ASP A 588 5.27 6.94 -35.50
C ASP A 588 5.97 8.28 -35.26
N ALA A 589 7.19 8.25 -34.74
CA ALA A 589 8.06 9.42 -34.60
C ALA A 589 8.27 10.19 -35.92
N ASN A 590 8.25 9.50 -37.07
CA ASN A 590 8.41 10.14 -38.39
C ASN A 590 7.25 11.09 -38.74
N ARG A 591 6.13 11.01 -38.01
CA ARG A 591 4.96 11.87 -38.21
C ARG A 591 5.12 13.25 -37.55
N VAL A 592 6.05 13.41 -36.61
CA VAL A 592 6.18 14.63 -35.77
C VAL A 592 7.61 15.15 -35.63
N TYR A 593 8.60 14.32 -35.92
CA TYR A 593 10.02 14.69 -35.88
C TYR A 593 10.64 14.65 -37.28
N GLU A 594 11.83 15.23 -37.41
CA GLU A 594 12.59 15.18 -38.67
C GLU A 594 12.74 13.73 -39.16
N THR A 595 12.18 13.43 -40.34
CA THR A 595 12.30 12.12 -40.98
C THR A 595 13.35 12.16 -42.08
N HIS A 596 14.06 11.05 -42.24
CA HIS A 596 15.04 10.82 -43.29
C HIS A 596 14.60 9.69 -44.24
N ASN A 597 13.47 9.06 -43.92
CA ASN A 597 12.84 8.02 -44.73
C ASN A 597 11.72 8.66 -45.56
N ILE A 598 11.69 8.34 -46.85
CA ILE A 598 10.67 8.76 -47.82
C ILE A 598 9.47 7.82 -47.72
#